data_AF-A0A818GPJ6-F1
#
_entry.id   AF-A0A818GPJ6-F1
#
_cell.length_a   1.000
_cell.length_b   1.000
_cell.length_c   1.000
_cell.angle_alpha   90.00
_cell.angle_beta   90.00
_cell.angle_gamma   90.00
#
_symmetry.space_group_name_H-M   'P 1'
#
loop_
_entity.id
_entity.type
_entity.pdbx_description
1 polymer ?
#
loop_
_entity_poly.entity_id
_entity_poly.type
_entity_poly.pdbx_seq_one_letter_code
_entity_poly.pdbx_strand_id
1 'polypeptide(L)'
;MNKIQELVNPKTGSRFPIGGCKPSKPSSTLPKFGVSRMISDHELPASVDLRPNMTPVETKTKKDIDVSRLFIYYNARLKDGISETDMSDEGCSITAAIEALKEYGCCKEEIFPYEVKNVNRKPPEYCYKVAKAYHIECGLRVAPNLTEMKACLAQGYPFAFGLTIYTSFSEAETNGRHVPTPNADEPIVSSYGLHAMLAAGYHDEGQYFIVKNSWGALWGDKGYCYIPYDYMSNPKHCFDMYTIKTISGNSPRSDKATRYVSHGTDVSNTNILVNDFPDATDMKLFWNTKNTTTWTSESYHKVAHSSIKQSSEAIITGNSRVLWIDRESEENNRLMKKISIEACTAVEFCERFSSLEQYLQQHSQEASSSSSAFQIICRGYYKNEDKNPLDVLLLLDRYELGHVPVTVFTQDKEGLMNHLRNEAFSKGISAWKDRLHVARYGTDLINRIVSNNKKTSSNHNRN
;
A
#
# COMPACT_ATOMS: atom_id res chain seq x y z
N MET A 1 16.55 36.01 9.90
CA MET A 1 16.39 35.59 8.49
C MET A 1 15.32 34.51 8.46
N ASN A 2 14.23 34.73 7.72
CA ASN A 2 13.14 33.76 7.61
C ASN A 2 13.68 32.51 6.90
N LYS A 3 13.76 31.39 7.63
CA LYS A 3 14.22 30.10 7.10
C LYS A 3 13.28 29.70 5.96
N ILE A 4 13.80 29.44 4.77
CA ILE A 4 13.00 28.88 3.67
C ILE A 4 12.62 27.46 4.09
N GLN A 5 11.35 27.28 4.45
CA GLN A 5 10.75 26.01 4.88
C GLN A 5 9.96 25.35 3.77
N GLU A 6 10.02 25.87 2.53
CA GLU A 6 9.20 25.38 1.43
C GLU A 6 10.03 25.19 0.15
N LEU A 7 9.83 24.04 -0.51
CA LEU A 7 10.21 23.82 -1.91
C LEU A 7 9.08 24.35 -2.80
N VAL A 8 9.42 25.19 -3.76
CA VAL A 8 8.46 25.74 -4.72
C VAL A 8 8.74 25.17 -6.09
N ASN A 9 7.72 24.62 -6.73
CA ASN A 9 7.81 24.25 -8.14
C ASN A 9 7.58 25.49 -9.01
N PRO A 10 8.56 25.90 -9.82
CA PRO A 10 8.44 27.13 -10.63
C PRO A 10 7.43 27.00 -11.77
N LYS A 11 7.11 25.78 -12.23
CA LYS A 11 6.17 25.53 -13.33
C LYS A 11 4.72 25.49 -12.86
N THR A 12 4.47 24.86 -11.72
CA THR A 12 3.11 24.67 -11.18
C THR A 12 2.73 25.70 -10.13
N GLY A 13 3.71 26.37 -9.52
CA GLY A 13 3.51 27.26 -8.37
C GLY A 13 3.24 26.51 -7.06
N SER A 14 3.26 25.16 -7.07
CA SER A 14 3.05 24.33 -5.88
C SER A 14 4.12 24.60 -4.81
N ARG A 15 3.74 24.56 -3.54
CA ARG A 15 4.61 24.77 -2.38
C ARG A 15 4.57 23.56 -1.45
N PHE A 16 5.72 23.04 -1.07
CA PHE A 16 5.84 21.85 -0.22
C PHE A 16 6.72 22.12 0.98
N PRO A 17 6.28 21.77 2.20
CA PRO A 17 7.11 21.98 3.37
C PRO A 17 8.34 21.05 3.32
N ILE A 18 9.52 21.64 3.51
CA ILE A 18 10.81 20.96 3.59
C ILE A 18 11.46 21.22 4.94
N GLY A 19 12.39 20.34 5.32
CA GLY A 19 13.00 20.34 6.65
C GLY A 19 12.32 19.35 7.60
N GLY A 20 12.78 19.35 8.86
CA GLY A 20 12.32 18.38 9.86
C GLY A 20 13.24 17.16 10.02
N CYS A 21 14.19 16.96 9.10
CA CYS A 21 15.24 15.96 9.21
C CYS A 21 16.57 16.61 9.62
N LYS A 22 17.26 16.03 10.59
CA LYS A 22 18.62 16.41 11.00
C LYS A 22 19.57 15.22 10.79
N PRO A 23 20.83 15.42 10.36
CA PRO A 23 21.83 14.37 10.40
C PRO A 23 22.04 13.90 11.84
N SER A 24 22.20 12.59 12.03
CA SER A 24 22.52 12.04 13.34
C SER A 24 23.94 12.41 13.77
N LYS A 25 24.16 12.46 15.09
CA LYS A 25 25.52 12.55 15.64
C LYS A 25 26.27 11.25 15.32
N PRO A 26 27.60 11.28 15.07
CA PRO A 26 28.37 10.12 14.62
C PRO A 26 28.36 8.88 15.55
N SER A 27 27.84 9.01 16.78
CA SER A 27 27.97 8.02 17.86
C SER A 27 26.82 7.01 17.98
N SER A 28 26.04 6.76 16.92
CA SER A 28 24.93 5.79 17.01
C SER A 28 25.44 4.38 17.32
N THR A 29 24.96 3.82 18.44
CA THR A 29 25.27 2.46 18.93
C THR A 29 24.34 1.40 18.34
N LEU A 30 23.42 1.79 17.44
CA LEU A 30 22.45 0.88 16.85
C LEU A 30 23.12 -0.16 15.93
N PRO A 31 22.64 -1.42 15.98
CA PRO A 31 23.19 -2.49 15.16
C PRO A 31 23.07 -2.21 13.67
N LYS A 32 24.01 -2.73 12.88
CA LYS A 32 23.95 -2.66 11.41
C LYS A 32 23.03 -3.74 10.86
N PHE A 33 22.31 -3.42 9.79
CA PHE A 33 21.65 -4.41 8.96
C PHE A 33 22.72 -5.30 8.33
N GLY A 34 22.68 -6.59 8.62
CA GLY A 34 23.62 -7.56 8.06
C GLY A 34 23.04 -8.21 6.82
N VAL A 35 23.72 -8.05 5.68
CA VAL A 35 23.53 -8.93 4.54
C VAL A 35 24.41 -10.17 4.76
N SER A 36 23.87 -11.38 4.55
CA SER A 36 24.72 -12.56 4.51
C SER A 36 25.79 -12.34 3.43
N ARG A 37 27.08 -12.53 3.75
CA ARG A 37 28.22 -12.25 2.85
C ARG A 37 28.17 -12.95 1.47
N MET A 38 27.16 -13.78 1.24
CA MET A 38 26.96 -14.57 0.03
C MET A 38 25.93 -13.99 -0.94
N ILE A 39 25.11 -12.99 -0.57
CA ILE A 39 24.14 -12.43 -1.53
C ILE A 39 24.86 -11.50 -2.49
N SER A 40 25.01 -11.94 -3.74
CA SER A 40 25.43 -11.06 -4.83
C SER A 40 24.23 -10.32 -5.43
N ASP A 41 24.43 -9.16 -6.06
CA ASP A 41 23.36 -8.43 -6.76
C ASP A 41 22.59 -9.32 -7.76
N HIS A 42 23.25 -10.35 -8.30
CA HIS A 42 22.67 -11.25 -9.31
C HIS A 42 21.67 -12.24 -8.72
N GLU A 43 21.63 -12.38 -7.39
CA GLU A 43 20.67 -13.24 -6.67
C GLU A 43 19.44 -12.47 -6.19
N LEU A 44 19.45 -11.14 -6.28
CA LEU A 44 18.32 -10.30 -5.90
C LEU A 44 17.28 -10.24 -7.04
N PRO A 45 15.97 -10.19 -6.72
CA PRO A 45 14.96 -10.01 -7.74
C PRO A 45 15.14 -8.66 -8.44
N ALA A 46 14.91 -8.60 -9.77
CA ALA A 46 15.08 -7.37 -10.55
C ALA A 46 14.16 -6.21 -10.12
N SER A 47 13.11 -6.50 -9.34
CA SER A 47 12.23 -5.48 -8.77
C SER A 47 11.58 -5.97 -7.49
N VAL A 48 11.35 -5.05 -6.55
CA VAL A 48 10.58 -5.27 -5.32
C VAL A 48 9.63 -4.11 -5.12
N ASP A 49 8.37 -4.40 -4.78
CA ASP A 49 7.36 -3.39 -4.47
C ASP A 49 6.61 -3.77 -3.18
N LEU A 50 6.91 -3.04 -2.10
CA LEU A 50 6.28 -3.22 -0.78
C LEU A 50 5.08 -2.30 -0.57
N ARG A 51 4.72 -1.43 -1.54
CA ARG A 51 3.57 -0.52 -1.42
C ARG A 51 2.27 -1.21 -1.02
N PRO A 52 1.95 -2.44 -1.48
CA PRO A 52 0.74 -3.14 -1.05
C PRO A 52 0.65 -3.36 0.47
N ASN A 53 1.78 -3.32 1.18
CA ASN A 53 1.88 -3.54 2.62
C ASN A 53 2.09 -2.23 3.40
N MET A 54 2.11 -1.08 2.72
CA MET A 54 2.35 0.23 3.35
C MET A 54 1.05 0.88 3.80
N THR A 55 1.10 1.63 4.90
CA THR A 55 0.00 2.49 5.34
C THR A 55 -0.31 3.57 4.29
N PRO A 56 -1.54 4.12 4.26
CA PRO A 56 -1.88 5.24 3.40
C PRO A 56 -0.90 6.41 3.55
N VAL A 57 -0.68 7.17 2.48
CA VAL A 57 0.22 8.33 2.52
C VAL A 57 -0.34 9.42 3.43
N GLU A 58 0.50 9.87 4.35
CA GLU A 58 0.16 10.83 5.38
C GLU A 58 0.17 12.26 4.81
N THR A 59 -0.75 13.10 5.30
CA THR A 59 -0.60 14.56 5.33
C THR A 59 -0.45 14.99 6.79
N LYS A 60 0.07 16.19 7.06
CA LYS A 60 0.08 16.80 8.40
C LYS A 60 -1.34 16.95 9.03
N THR A 61 -2.43 16.52 8.38
CA THR A 61 -3.81 16.74 8.82
C THR A 61 -4.70 15.49 8.86
N LYS A 62 -4.22 14.33 8.40
CA LYS A 62 -5.05 13.11 8.28
C LYS A 62 -5.13 12.32 9.59
N LYS A 63 -6.32 11.78 9.90
CA LYS A 63 -6.66 11.02 11.13
C LYS A 63 -6.50 9.49 11.01
N ASP A 64 -6.39 8.93 9.80
CA ASP A 64 -6.27 7.47 9.56
C ASP A 64 -4.83 6.94 9.75
N ILE A 65 -4.11 7.47 10.74
CA ILE A 65 -2.72 7.08 11.03
C ILE A 65 -2.76 6.30 12.32
N ASP A 66 -2.19 5.10 12.33
CA ASP A 66 -2.33 4.21 13.50
C ASP A 66 -1.42 4.63 14.68
N VAL A 67 -0.35 5.41 14.40
CA VAL A 67 0.66 5.80 15.40
C VAL A 67 0.79 7.32 15.54
N SER A 68 0.86 7.82 16.78
CA SER A 68 0.96 9.25 17.06
C SER A 68 2.30 9.81 16.60
N ARG A 69 2.26 10.59 15.52
CA ARG A 69 3.46 11.27 14.98
C ARG A 69 4.03 12.29 15.95
N LEU A 70 3.18 13.01 16.68
CA LEU A 70 3.64 14.00 17.66
C LEU A 70 4.32 13.33 18.85
N PHE A 71 3.84 12.17 19.28
CA PHE A 71 4.49 11.41 20.35
C PHE A 71 5.91 11.01 19.96
N ILE A 72 6.08 10.44 18.76
CA ILE A 72 7.40 10.07 18.24
C ILE A 72 8.28 11.32 18.09
N TYR A 73 7.75 12.37 17.46
CA TYR A 73 8.52 13.58 17.16
C TYR A 73 8.97 14.36 18.40
N TYR A 74 8.13 14.44 19.44
CA TYR A 74 8.52 15.06 20.71
C TYR A 74 9.66 14.29 21.38
N ASN A 75 9.51 12.97 21.52
CA ASN A 75 10.52 12.15 22.17
C ASN A 75 11.83 12.03 21.36
N ALA A 76 11.74 12.03 20.03
CA ALA A 76 12.92 12.07 19.16
C ALA A 76 13.74 13.36 19.36
N ARG A 77 13.10 14.51 19.51
CA ARG A 77 13.80 15.77 19.79
C ARG A 77 14.50 15.78 21.15
N LEU A 78 13.88 15.18 22.17
CA LEU A 78 14.57 14.94 23.46
C LEU A 78 15.81 14.07 23.28
N LYS A 79 15.72 13.01 22.47
CA LYS A 79 16.84 12.11 22.15
C LYS A 79 17.96 12.81 21.37
N ASP A 80 17.64 13.78 20.53
CA ASP A 80 18.65 14.63 19.88
C ASP A 80 19.33 15.64 20.82
N GLY A 81 18.88 15.74 22.07
CA GLY A 81 19.46 16.58 23.12
C GLY A 81 18.78 17.93 23.29
N ILE A 82 17.59 18.14 22.72
CA ILE A 82 16.76 19.31 23.02
C ILE A 82 16.14 19.11 24.40
N SER A 83 16.27 20.09 25.30
CA SER A 83 15.68 19.99 26.64
C SER A 83 14.16 20.18 26.58
N GLU A 84 13.42 19.74 27.60
CA GLU A 84 11.97 20.01 27.67
C GLU A 84 11.65 21.51 27.70
N THR A 85 12.54 22.33 28.29
CA THR A 85 12.37 23.79 28.39
C THR A 85 12.67 24.52 27.09
N ASP A 86 13.52 23.95 26.22
CA ASP A 86 13.94 24.54 24.95
C ASP A 86 13.21 23.92 23.74
N MET A 87 12.14 23.16 23.97
CA MET A 87 11.45 22.40 22.94
C MET A 87 10.90 23.31 21.82
N SER A 88 11.42 23.11 20.61
CA SER A 88 11.05 23.88 19.42
C SER A 88 10.91 22.98 18.18
N ASP A 89 10.21 23.48 17.16
CA ASP A 89 9.97 22.74 15.91
C ASP A 89 11.16 22.93 14.95
N GLU A 90 12.20 22.13 15.16
CA GLU A 90 13.45 22.23 14.41
C GLU A 90 13.82 20.97 13.62
N GLY A 91 13.01 19.91 13.72
CA GLY A 91 13.32 18.59 13.19
C GLY A 91 14.07 17.70 14.17
N CYS A 92 14.20 16.44 13.78
CA CYS A 92 14.97 15.43 14.50
C CYS A 92 15.74 14.51 13.54
N SER A 93 16.70 13.76 14.07
CA SER A 93 17.35 12.67 13.37
C SER A 93 16.46 11.41 13.34
N ILE A 94 16.64 10.57 12.33
CA ILE A 94 15.96 9.27 12.25
C ILE A 94 16.52 8.36 13.34
N THR A 95 17.83 8.44 13.61
CA THR A 95 18.45 7.75 14.76
C THR A 95 17.71 8.03 16.06
N ALA A 96 17.45 9.30 16.38
CA ALA A 96 16.75 9.68 17.60
C ALA A 96 15.28 9.22 17.63
N ALA A 97 14.60 9.19 16.48
CA ALA A 97 13.28 8.61 16.37
C ALA A 97 13.27 7.10 16.64
N ILE A 98 14.25 6.36 16.12
CA ILE A 98 14.41 4.92 16.38
C ILE A 98 14.72 4.68 17.87
N GLU A 99 15.59 5.47 18.48
CA GLU A 99 15.89 5.37 19.92
C GLU A 99 14.67 5.70 20.78
N ALA A 100 13.89 6.71 20.42
CA ALA A 100 12.64 7.04 21.10
C ALA A 100 11.61 5.92 20.99
N LEU A 101 11.46 5.30 19.81
CA LEU A 101 10.57 4.16 19.60
C LEU A 101 11.02 2.91 20.40
N LYS A 102 12.33 2.72 20.58
CA LYS A 102 12.86 1.63 21.43
C LYS A 102 12.59 1.87 22.91
N GLU A 103 12.73 3.10 23.38
CA GLU A 103 12.59 3.41 24.81
C GLU A 103 11.15 3.61 25.25
N TYR A 104 10.37 4.35 24.46
CA TYR A 104 9.02 4.79 24.85
C TYR A 104 7.91 4.07 24.08
N GLY A 105 8.23 3.46 22.93
CA GLY A 105 7.24 2.94 21.99
C GLY A 105 6.44 4.05 21.31
N CYS A 106 5.19 3.77 20.98
CA CYS A 106 4.28 4.77 20.42
C CYS A 106 2.83 4.54 20.85
N CYS A 107 2.11 5.62 21.17
CA CYS A 107 0.66 5.56 21.34
C CYS A 107 -0.05 5.71 20.00
N LYS A 108 -1.34 5.36 19.93
CA LYS A 108 -2.14 5.58 18.73
C LYS A 108 -2.34 7.07 18.44
N GLU A 109 -2.45 7.44 17.17
CA GLU A 109 -2.72 8.83 16.77
C GLU A 109 -4.05 9.32 17.37
N GLU A 110 -5.04 8.44 17.58
CA GLU A 110 -6.29 8.77 18.27
C GLU A 110 -6.10 9.24 19.72
N ILE A 111 -5.06 8.76 20.40
CA ILE A 111 -4.75 9.09 21.80
C ILE A 111 -4.00 10.42 21.90
N PHE A 112 -3.12 10.69 20.93
CA PHE A 112 -2.41 11.96 20.83
C PHE A 112 -2.37 12.45 19.38
N PRO A 113 -3.47 13.10 18.92
CA PRO A 113 -3.63 13.46 17.52
C PRO A 113 -2.71 14.60 17.13
N TYR A 114 -2.33 14.63 15.85
CA TYR A 114 -1.58 15.75 15.30
C TYR A 114 -2.41 17.03 15.31
N GLU A 115 -2.06 17.93 16.23
CA GLU A 115 -2.55 19.29 16.28
C GLU A 115 -1.34 20.23 16.32
N VAL A 116 -1.30 21.24 15.45
CA VAL A 116 -0.15 22.16 15.33
C VAL A 116 0.20 22.81 16.68
N LYS A 117 -0.80 23.17 17.49
CA LYS A 117 -0.62 23.75 18.83
C LYS A 117 0.07 22.80 19.83
N ASN A 118 0.10 21.50 19.56
CA ASN A 118 0.69 20.48 20.41
C ASN A 118 2.09 20.06 19.95
N VAL A 119 2.61 20.60 18.84
CA VAL A 119 3.91 20.20 18.28
C VAL A 119 5.03 20.27 19.31
N ASN A 120 5.08 21.30 20.16
CA ASN A 120 6.11 21.44 21.19
C ASN A 120 5.64 21.06 22.60
N ARG A 121 4.42 20.54 22.73
CA ARG A 121 3.87 20.17 24.04
C ARG A 121 4.24 18.74 24.37
N LYS A 122 4.68 18.53 25.61
CA LYS A 122 4.91 17.20 26.17
C LYS A 122 3.64 16.36 26.09
N PRO A 123 3.71 15.13 25.54
CA PRO A 123 2.58 14.21 25.59
C PRO A 123 2.16 13.95 27.05
N PRO A 124 0.86 13.86 27.35
CA PRO A 124 0.40 13.49 28.67
C PRO A 124 0.96 12.13 29.12
N GLU A 125 1.15 11.94 30.43
CA GLU A 125 1.70 10.70 31.02
C GLU A 125 0.94 9.43 30.57
N TYR A 126 -0.36 9.54 30.35
CA TYR A 126 -1.17 8.44 29.82
C TYR A 126 -0.69 7.94 28.45
N CYS A 127 -0.19 8.82 27.57
CA CYS A 127 0.37 8.45 26.27
C CYS A 127 1.59 7.54 26.44
N TYR A 128 2.47 7.84 27.39
CA TYR A 128 3.64 7.01 27.70
C TYR A 128 3.25 5.65 28.27
N LYS A 129 2.19 5.59 29.09
CA LYS A 129 1.68 4.33 29.63
C LYS A 129 1.18 3.39 28.53
N VAL A 130 0.39 3.88 27.58
CA VAL A 130 -0.13 3.07 26.47
C VAL A 130 0.95 2.77 25.43
N ALA A 131 1.92 3.67 25.24
CA ALA A 131 2.98 3.53 24.24
C ALA A 131 3.92 2.35 24.52
N LYS A 132 4.10 1.97 25.79
CA LYS A 132 4.90 0.80 26.20
C LYS A 132 4.47 -0.52 25.55
N ALA A 133 3.19 -0.65 25.19
CA ALA A 133 2.67 -1.83 24.50
C ALA A 133 3.15 -1.94 23.05
N TYR A 134 3.73 -0.88 22.48
CA TYR A 134 4.13 -0.80 21.08
C TYR A 134 5.56 -0.26 20.95
N HIS A 135 6.52 -0.93 21.59
CA HIS A 135 7.94 -0.63 21.43
C HIS A 135 8.55 -1.45 20.30
N ILE A 136 9.55 -0.88 19.63
CA ILE A 136 10.32 -1.64 18.64
C ILE A 136 11.44 -2.37 19.37
N GLU A 137 11.62 -3.65 19.05
CA GLU A 137 12.73 -4.45 19.62
C GLU A 137 14.04 -4.09 18.94
N CYS A 138 13.99 -3.90 17.61
CA CYS A 138 15.18 -3.81 16.79
C CYS A 138 15.03 -2.79 15.66
N GLY A 139 15.84 -1.73 15.74
CA GLY A 139 16.16 -0.85 14.62
C GLY A 139 17.57 -1.17 14.10
N LEU A 140 17.71 -1.33 12.79
CA LEU A 140 18.95 -1.71 12.10
C LEU A 140 19.36 -0.63 11.11
N ARG A 141 20.62 -0.20 11.18
CA ARG A 141 21.19 0.77 10.25
C ARG A 141 21.49 0.12 8.90
N VAL A 142 20.92 0.65 7.82
CA VAL A 142 21.20 0.24 6.44
C VAL A 142 22.36 1.08 5.89
N ALA A 143 23.34 0.47 5.23
CA ALA A 143 24.41 1.25 4.60
C ALA A 143 23.92 1.94 3.31
N PRO A 144 24.48 3.10 2.93
CA PRO A 144 24.32 3.70 1.60
C PRO A 144 25.07 2.88 0.55
N ASN A 145 24.68 1.62 0.38
CA ASN A 145 25.24 0.68 -0.57
C ASN A 145 24.06 0.05 -1.32
N LEU A 146 24.09 0.13 -2.65
CA LEU A 146 22.97 -0.29 -3.49
C LEU A 146 22.53 -1.74 -3.21
N THR A 147 23.49 -2.66 -3.12
CA THR A 147 23.24 -4.07 -2.79
C THR A 147 22.58 -4.23 -1.43
N GLU A 148 23.09 -3.56 -0.38
CA GLU A 148 22.51 -3.64 0.96
C GLU A 148 21.08 -3.06 1.01
N MET A 149 20.86 -1.93 0.34
CA MET A 149 19.56 -1.28 0.26
C MET A 149 18.54 -2.17 -0.46
N LYS A 150 18.92 -2.77 -1.59
CA LYS A 150 18.09 -3.72 -2.33
C LYS A 150 17.82 -4.99 -1.51
N ALA A 151 18.84 -5.54 -0.86
CA ALA A 151 18.71 -6.73 -0.02
C ALA A 151 17.77 -6.49 1.17
N CYS A 152 17.80 -5.31 1.77
CA CYS A 152 16.88 -4.89 2.83
C CYS A 152 15.42 -4.95 2.35
N LEU A 153 15.15 -4.33 1.20
CA LEU A 153 13.82 -4.31 0.59
C LEU A 153 13.37 -5.70 0.13
N ALA A 154 14.27 -6.50 -0.47
CA ALA A 154 13.99 -7.86 -0.91
C ALA A 154 13.67 -8.82 0.24
N GLN A 155 14.18 -8.55 1.44
CA GLN A 155 13.79 -9.25 2.67
C GLN A 155 12.43 -8.77 3.24
N GLY A 156 11.76 -7.84 2.57
CA GLY A 156 10.45 -7.30 2.96
C GLY A 156 10.52 -6.13 3.94
N TYR A 157 11.69 -5.55 4.16
CA TYR A 157 11.89 -4.50 5.15
C TYR A 157 12.01 -3.12 4.48
N PRO A 158 10.99 -2.24 4.59
CA PRO A 158 11.17 -0.84 4.19
C PRO A 158 12.18 -0.16 5.11
N PHE A 159 12.84 0.90 4.64
CA PHE A 159 13.77 1.67 5.46
C PHE A 159 13.53 3.16 5.33
N ALA A 160 13.58 3.87 6.46
CA ALA A 160 13.57 5.32 6.50
C ALA A 160 14.97 5.83 6.18
N PHE A 161 15.06 7.00 5.54
CA PHE A 161 16.33 7.64 5.20
C PHE A 161 16.20 9.16 5.16
N GLY A 162 17.30 9.85 5.44
CA GLY A 162 17.46 11.28 5.19
C GLY A 162 18.04 11.51 3.79
N LEU A 163 17.56 12.54 3.10
CA LEU A 163 18.01 12.94 1.78
C LEU A 163 18.21 14.46 1.72
N THR A 164 19.34 14.89 1.16
CA THR A 164 19.54 16.27 0.74
C THR A 164 18.77 16.51 -0.56
N ILE A 165 17.72 17.32 -0.51
CA ILE A 165 16.88 17.72 -1.63
C ILE A 165 17.41 18.99 -2.31
N TYR A 166 17.37 18.99 -3.64
CA TYR A 166 17.77 20.11 -4.50
C TYR A 166 16.56 20.72 -5.22
N THR A 167 16.74 21.86 -5.87
CA THR A 167 15.64 22.57 -6.56
C THR A 167 14.93 21.72 -7.60
N SER A 168 15.70 20.88 -8.31
CA SER A 168 15.25 19.88 -9.27
C SER A 168 14.31 18.83 -8.69
N PHE A 169 14.30 18.62 -7.37
CA PHE A 169 13.37 17.69 -6.72
C PHE A 169 11.90 18.06 -7.01
N SER A 170 11.59 19.35 -7.14
CA SER A 170 10.25 19.83 -7.47
C SER A 170 9.76 19.36 -8.85
N GLU A 171 10.69 19.07 -9.76
CA GLU A 171 10.38 18.63 -11.12
C GLU A 171 9.70 17.27 -11.17
N ALA A 172 9.80 16.47 -10.09
CA ALA A 172 9.06 15.21 -9.96
C ALA A 172 7.56 15.40 -10.17
N GLU A 173 6.98 16.57 -9.87
CA GLU A 173 5.57 16.84 -10.18
C GLU A 173 5.28 16.80 -11.69
N THR A 174 6.24 17.15 -12.53
CA THR A 174 6.06 17.27 -13.99
C THR A 174 6.80 16.19 -14.78
N ASN A 175 7.74 15.48 -14.16
CA ASN A 175 8.63 14.51 -14.80
C ASN A 175 8.20 13.05 -14.52
N GLY A 176 6.92 12.74 -14.71
CA GLY A 176 6.42 11.38 -14.47
C GLY A 176 6.68 10.86 -13.04
N ARG A 177 6.87 11.74 -12.06
CA ARG A 177 7.19 11.41 -10.64
C ARG A 177 8.60 10.91 -10.39
N HIS A 178 9.46 10.94 -11.41
CA HIS A 178 10.89 10.69 -11.29
C HIS A 178 11.61 11.95 -10.81
N VAL A 179 12.31 11.81 -9.70
CA VAL A 179 13.19 12.83 -9.14
C VAL A 179 14.47 12.87 -9.98
N PRO A 180 14.85 14.01 -10.56
CA PRO A 180 16.13 14.14 -11.25
C PRO A 180 17.30 13.94 -10.28
N THR A 181 18.39 13.34 -10.77
CA THR A 181 19.66 13.37 -10.05
C THR A 181 20.19 14.80 -10.03
N PRO A 182 20.59 15.36 -8.88
CA PRO A 182 21.09 16.72 -8.81
C PRO A 182 22.43 16.85 -9.54
N ASN A 183 22.62 18.00 -10.18
CA ASN A 183 23.92 18.33 -10.78
C ASN A 183 24.91 18.74 -9.69
N ALA A 184 26.21 18.53 -9.93
CA ALA A 184 27.27 18.83 -8.95
C ALA A 184 27.27 20.30 -8.48
N ASP A 185 26.88 21.22 -9.36
CA ASP A 185 26.82 22.67 -9.11
C ASP A 185 25.40 23.16 -8.75
N GLU A 186 24.44 22.24 -8.56
CA GLU A 186 23.06 22.64 -8.24
C GLU A 186 22.99 23.21 -6.81
N PRO A 187 22.38 24.39 -6.61
CA PRO A 187 22.19 24.92 -5.28
C PRO A 187 21.20 24.03 -4.50
N ILE A 188 21.57 23.69 -3.27
CA ILE A 188 20.63 23.09 -2.32
C ILE A 188 19.50 24.11 -2.12
N VAL A 189 18.24 23.63 -2.08
CA VAL A 189 17.02 24.46 -2.00
C VAL A 189 17.11 25.51 -0.86
N SER A 190 17.82 25.16 0.22
CA SER A 190 18.26 26.06 1.29
C SER A 190 19.27 25.36 2.19
N SER A 191 19.79 26.04 3.22
CA SER A 191 20.54 25.45 4.34
C SER A 191 19.77 24.37 5.13
N TYR A 192 18.51 24.09 4.76
CA TYR A 192 17.56 23.15 5.39
C TYR A 192 16.94 22.18 4.37
N GLY A 193 17.56 22.00 3.21
CA GLY A 193 17.14 21.02 2.20
C GLY A 193 17.34 19.57 2.62
N LEU A 194 17.07 19.21 3.87
CA LEU A 194 17.15 17.85 4.38
C LEU A 194 15.72 17.35 4.63
N HIS A 195 15.39 16.20 4.04
CA HIS A 195 14.06 15.61 4.14
C HIS A 195 14.16 14.12 4.48
N ALA A 196 13.21 13.62 5.26
CA ALA A 196 13.13 12.21 5.63
C ALA A 196 11.99 11.54 4.85
N MET A 197 12.27 10.37 4.27
CA MET A 197 11.32 9.58 3.49
C MET A 197 11.49 8.09 3.76
N LEU A 198 10.61 7.25 3.19
CA LEU A 198 10.63 5.80 3.36
C LEU A 198 10.82 5.10 2.02
N ALA A 199 11.86 4.31 1.88
CA ALA A 199 12.05 3.42 0.74
C ALA A 199 11.15 2.19 0.89
N ALA A 200 10.34 1.93 -0.14
CA ALA A 200 9.34 0.87 -0.17
C ALA A 200 9.54 -0.10 -1.33
N GLY A 201 10.60 0.02 -2.12
CA GLY A 201 10.86 -0.87 -3.24
C GLY A 201 11.96 -0.36 -4.17
N TYR A 202 12.24 -1.13 -5.21
CA TYR A 202 13.20 -0.78 -6.25
C TYR A 202 12.85 -1.43 -7.58
N HIS A 203 13.35 -0.87 -8.68
CA HIS A 203 13.14 -1.36 -10.04
C HIS A 203 14.41 -1.23 -10.88
N ASP A 204 15.02 -2.36 -11.26
CA ASP A 204 16.35 -2.39 -11.86
C ASP A 204 16.38 -1.89 -13.30
N GLU A 205 15.39 -2.23 -14.12
CA GLU A 205 15.32 -1.76 -15.51
C GLU A 205 15.20 -0.22 -15.58
N GLY A 206 14.55 0.38 -14.58
CA GLY A 206 14.42 1.83 -14.46
C GLY A 206 15.50 2.51 -13.60
N GLN A 207 16.32 1.71 -12.91
CA GLN A 207 17.35 2.17 -11.97
C GLN A 207 16.89 3.17 -10.91
N TYR A 208 15.76 2.89 -10.26
CA TYR A 208 15.22 3.75 -9.20
C TYR A 208 14.69 2.98 -7.99
N PHE A 209 14.67 3.65 -6.84
CA PHE A 209 13.92 3.26 -5.66
C PHE A 209 12.50 3.82 -5.71
N ILE A 210 11.55 3.05 -5.18
CA ILE A 210 10.17 3.48 -4.94
C ILE A 210 10.11 4.07 -3.54
N VAL A 211 9.77 5.36 -3.44
CA VAL A 211 9.87 6.12 -2.20
C VAL A 211 8.53 6.72 -1.80
N LYS A 212 8.08 6.41 -0.58
CA LYS A 212 6.90 7.02 0.04
C LYS A 212 7.29 8.38 0.63
N ASN A 213 6.59 9.43 0.21
CA ASN A 213 6.74 10.78 0.75
C ASN A 213 5.62 11.08 1.77
N SER A 214 5.65 12.26 2.40
CA SER A 214 4.72 12.71 3.45
C SER A 214 4.00 14.03 3.11
N TRP A 215 3.85 14.32 1.82
CA TRP A 215 3.15 15.50 1.30
C TRP A 215 1.72 15.21 0.82
N GLY A 216 1.15 14.08 1.26
CA GLY A 216 -0.19 13.65 0.91
C GLY A 216 -0.30 12.89 -0.40
N ALA A 217 -1.42 12.19 -0.55
CA ALA A 217 -1.68 11.31 -1.68
C ALA A 217 -1.89 12.04 -3.01
N LEU A 218 -2.17 13.35 -3.01
CA LEU A 218 -2.31 14.15 -4.24
C LEU A 218 -0.97 14.54 -4.85
N TRP A 219 0.12 14.45 -4.09
CA TRP A 219 1.46 14.70 -4.57
C TRP A 219 2.05 13.44 -5.22
N GLY A 220 2.89 13.59 -6.24
CA GLY A 220 3.60 12.46 -6.83
C GLY A 220 2.68 11.39 -7.44
N ASP A 221 3.11 10.14 -7.40
CA ASP A 221 2.30 8.98 -7.74
C ASP A 221 1.59 8.48 -6.48
N LYS A 222 0.38 9.00 -6.21
CA LYS A 222 -0.41 8.67 -5.02
C LYS A 222 0.36 8.87 -3.71
N GLY A 223 1.23 9.88 -3.67
CA GLY A 223 2.11 10.21 -2.54
C GLY A 223 3.51 9.55 -2.58
N TYR A 224 3.83 8.86 -3.67
CA TYR A 224 5.14 8.26 -3.91
C TYR A 224 5.93 9.02 -4.99
N CYS A 225 7.24 8.81 -5.00
CA CYS A 225 8.14 9.25 -6.07
C CYS A 225 9.19 8.19 -6.38
N TYR A 226 9.90 8.38 -7.48
CA TYR A 226 10.92 7.46 -7.97
C TYR A 226 12.27 8.16 -7.93
N ILE A 227 13.19 7.68 -7.10
CA ILE A 227 14.50 8.32 -6.88
C ILE A 227 15.61 7.44 -7.48
N PRO A 228 16.49 7.99 -8.35
CA PRO A 228 17.58 7.24 -8.97
C PRO A 228 18.53 6.58 -7.98
N TYR A 229 19.07 5.42 -8.35
CA TYR A 229 20.04 4.69 -7.52
C TYR A 229 21.27 5.51 -7.16
N ASP A 230 21.85 6.21 -8.13
CA ASP A 230 23.07 7.01 -7.91
C ASP A 230 22.83 8.19 -6.95
N TYR A 231 21.60 8.67 -6.85
CA TYR A 231 21.25 9.72 -5.91
C TYR A 231 21.12 9.16 -4.48
N MET A 232 20.38 8.08 -4.29
CA MET A 232 20.16 7.50 -2.94
C MET A 232 21.34 6.69 -2.40
N SER A 233 22.14 6.06 -3.25
CA SER A 233 23.32 5.29 -2.81
C SER A 233 24.56 6.17 -2.60
N ASN A 234 24.48 7.47 -2.92
CA ASN A 234 25.58 8.39 -2.70
C ASN A 234 25.55 8.96 -1.26
N PRO A 235 26.56 8.66 -0.42
CA PRO A 235 26.60 9.09 0.98
C PRO A 235 26.73 10.60 1.17
N LYS A 236 27.03 11.37 0.10
CA LYS A 236 27.00 12.84 0.16
C LYS A 236 25.57 13.38 0.23
N HIS A 237 24.60 12.63 -0.27
CA HIS A 237 23.21 13.07 -0.40
C HIS A 237 22.26 12.29 0.52
N CYS A 238 22.54 11.02 0.77
CA CYS A 238 21.66 10.15 1.54
C CYS A 238 22.34 9.68 2.83
N PHE A 239 21.63 9.80 3.95
CA PHE A 239 22.17 9.59 5.29
C PHE A 239 21.12 9.00 6.24
N ASP A 240 21.57 8.56 7.41
CA ASP A 240 20.72 8.14 8.54
C ASP A 240 19.63 7.11 8.18
N MET A 241 20.03 6.01 7.52
CA MET A 241 19.09 5.00 7.03
C MET A 241 18.82 3.90 8.06
N TYR A 242 17.55 3.63 8.35
CA TYR A 242 17.15 2.61 9.32
C TYR A 242 15.94 1.81 8.87
N THR A 243 15.99 0.51 9.14
CA THR A 243 14.84 -0.37 9.09
C THR A 243 14.49 -0.90 10.49
N ILE A 244 13.27 -1.41 10.67
CA ILE A 244 12.77 -1.97 11.92
C ILE A 244 12.39 -3.44 11.66
N LYS A 245 12.91 -4.39 12.45
CA LYS A 245 12.66 -5.84 12.24
C LYS A 245 11.62 -6.48 13.17
N THR A 246 11.33 -5.89 14.33
CA THR A 246 10.33 -6.44 15.27
C THR A 246 9.71 -5.34 16.13
N ILE A 247 8.40 -5.50 16.37
CA ILE A 247 7.63 -4.76 17.39
C ILE A 247 7.27 -5.79 18.46
N SER A 248 7.49 -5.48 19.72
CA SER A 248 7.25 -6.42 20.82
C SER A 248 5.75 -6.46 21.12
N GLY A 249 5.09 -7.46 20.55
CA GLY A 249 3.70 -7.86 20.78
C GLY A 249 3.43 -9.16 20.04
N ASN A 250 3.46 -10.30 20.75
CA ASN A 250 3.37 -11.66 20.22
C ASN A 250 4.28 -11.97 19.01
N SER A 251 5.56 -12.20 19.29
CA SER A 251 6.51 -12.75 18.32
C SER A 251 6.19 -14.24 18.03
N PRO A 252 6.08 -14.67 16.75
CA PRO A 252 6.16 -16.09 16.41
C PRO A 252 7.58 -16.55 16.75
N ARG A 253 7.68 -17.58 17.60
CA ARG A 253 8.94 -18.23 17.95
C ARG A 253 9.80 -18.49 16.71
N SER A 254 11.09 -18.23 16.88
CA SER A 254 12.16 -18.53 15.93
C SER A 254 12.12 -19.98 15.47
N ASP A 255 11.77 -20.21 14.21
CA ASP A 255 12.11 -21.44 13.51
C ASP A 255 12.99 -21.10 12.29
N LYS A 256 14.27 -21.44 12.47
CA LYS A 256 15.28 -21.85 11.49
C LYS A 256 15.19 -21.28 10.06
N ALA A 257 16.20 -20.48 9.74
CA ALA A 257 16.78 -20.25 8.41
C ALA A 257 15.76 -20.04 7.27
N THR A 258 15.41 -18.77 7.04
CA THR A 258 14.69 -18.34 5.84
C THR A 258 15.56 -18.64 4.61
N ARG A 259 15.37 -19.83 4.03
CA ARG A 259 15.85 -20.15 2.68
C ARG A 259 15.18 -19.19 1.70
N TYR A 260 15.98 -18.59 0.84
CA TYR A 260 15.52 -17.87 -0.34
C TYR A 260 14.51 -18.73 -1.09
N VAL A 261 13.32 -18.21 -1.33
CA VAL A 261 12.36 -18.82 -2.25
C VAL A 261 12.88 -18.53 -3.66
N SER A 262 13.85 -19.33 -4.09
CA SER A 262 14.08 -19.61 -5.51
C SER A 262 13.17 -20.78 -5.88
N HIS A 263 12.44 -20.66 -6.98
CA HIS A 263 11.62 -21.76 -7.49
C HIS A 263 12.56 -22.87 -8.01
N GLY A 264 12.42 -24.09 -7.50
CA GLY A 264 13.07 -25.28 -8.05
C GLY A 264 13.02 -26.51 -7.13
N THR A 265 12.28 -27.54 -7.56
CA THR A 265 12.25 -28.95 -7.10
C THR A 265 11.53 -29.31 -5.79
N ASP A 266 10.31 -29.82 -5.99
CA ASP A 266 9.63 -30.99 -5.40
C ASP A 266 10.32 -31.76 -4.25
N VAL A 267 9.70 -31.78 -3.05
CA VAL A 267 9.75 -32.93 -2.12
C VAL A 267 8.45 -32.98 -1.30
N SER A 268 7.68 -34.05 -1.53
CA SER A 268 6.53 -34.51 -0.75
C SER A 268 6.88 -34.92 0.69
N ASN A 269 5.89 -34.78 1.59
CA ASN A 269 5.75 -35.38 2.92
C ASN A 269 6.46 -34.72 4.11
N THR A 270 5.67 -34.15 5.03
CA THR A 270 5.55 -34.66 6.42
C THR A 270 4.45 -33.90 7.20
N ASN A 271 3.56 -34.68 7.83
CA ASN A 271 2.46 -34.25 8.72
C ASN A 271 2.98 -33.75 10.07
N ILE A 272 2.48 -32.62 10.61
CA ILE A 272 2.41 -32.38 12.08
C ILE A 272 1.16 -31.55 12.46
N LEU A 273 0.20 -32.29 13.04
CA LEU A 273 -0.80 -32.03 14.10
C LEU A 273 -1.27 -30.61 14.47
N VAL A 274 -2.60 -30.47 14.43
CA VAL A 274 -3.47 -29.49 15.09
C VAL A 274 -3.54 -29.78 16.60
N ASN A 275 -3.59 -28.75 17.45
CA ASN A 275 -4.20 -28.82 18.78
C ASN A 275 -4.83 -27.47 19.17
N ASP A 276 -6.09 -27.54 19.58
CA ASP A 276 -7.01 -26.50 20.09
C ASP A 276 -6.52 -25.86 21.41
N PHE A 277 -6.69 -24.55 21.69
CA PHE A 277 -7.83 -23.81 22.29
C PHE A 277 -7.31 -22.40 22.72
N PRO A 278 -8.09 -21.44 23.28
CA PRO A 278 -9.49 -21.01 23.08
C PRO A 278 -9.58 -19.51 22.65
N ASP A 279 -10.80 -19.03 22.41
CA ASP A 279 -11.20 -17.67 22.02
C ASP A 279 -10.34 -16.50 22.55
N ALA A 280 -9.82 -15.70 21.62
CA ALA A 280 -9.44 -14.31 21.81
C ALA A 280 -9.73 -13.55 20.50
N THR A 281 -10.99 -13.15 20.35
CA THR A 281 -11.44 -12.12 19.41
C THR A 281 -10.66 -10.82 19.69
N ASP A 282 -10.26 -10.13 18.63
CA ASP A 282 -9.53 -8.85 18.59
C ASP A 282 -8.00 -8.84 18.85
N MET A 283 -7.21 -9.49 17.98
CA MET A 283 -5.77 -9.14 17.79
C MET A 283 -5.20 -9.56 16.43
N LYS A 284 -5.61 -8.92 15.33
CA LYS A 284 -4.90 -9.01 14.04
C LYS A 284 -4.84 -7.66 13.34
N LEU A 285 -3.79 -6.89 13.58
CA LEU A 285 -3.16 -6.06 12.55
C LEU A 285 -1.85 -5.46 13.11
N PHE A 286 -0.74 -6.17 12.95
CA PHE A 286 0.60 -5.61 12.76
C PHE A 286 1.51 -6.77 12.29
N TRP A 287 2.15 -6.59 11.12
CA TRP A 287 3.20 -7.45 10.57
C TRP A 287 2.93 -8.97 10.53
N ASN A 288 2.00 -9.42 9.68
CA ASN A 288 1.99 -10.84 9.31
C ASN A 288 2.93 -11.08 8.12
N THR A 289 4.16 -11.49 8.42
CA THR A 289 5.02 -12.21 7.48
C THR A 289 4.57 -13.67 7.49
N LYS A 290 3.64 -14.05 6.59
CA LYS A 290 3.59 -15.40 6.00
C LYS A 290 2.61 -15.47 4.82
N ASN A 291 3.16 -15.99 3.73
CA ASN A 291 2.56 -16.50 2.49
C ASN A 291 2.25 -15.50 1.37
N THR A 292 3.29 -15.04 0.70
CA THR A 292 3.26 -14.83 -0.76
C THR A 292 4.03 -15.96 -1.45
N THR A 293 3.31 -16.96 -1.94
CA THR A 293 3.78 -17.82 -3.02
C THR A 293 3.14 -17.30 -4.30
N THR A 294 3.92 -16.59 -5.12
CA THR A 294 3.57 -16.25 -6.50
C THR A 294 4.06 -17.39 -7.40
N TRP A 295 3.15 -18.02 -8.15
CA TRP A 295 3.50 -18.92 -9.26
C TRP A 295 3.44 -18.16 -10.58
N THR A 296 4.52 -18.27 -11.37
CA THR A 296 4.59 -18.01 -12.81
C THR A 296 4.17 -19.27 -13.59
N SER A 297 3.65 -19.06 -14.79
CA SER A 297 3.25 -20.09 -15.74
C SER A 297 4.43 -20.91 -16.27
N GLU A 298 4.41 -22.23 -16.06
CA GLU A 298 4.74 -23.29 -17.04
C GLU A 298 4.87 -24.64 -16.33
N SER A 299 3.77 -25.40 -16.27
CA SER A 299 3.72 -26.87 -16.19
C SER A 299 2.27 -27.32 -16.34
N TYR A 300 1.96 -27.89 -17.51
CA TYR A 300 0.70 -28.56 -17.81
C TYR A 300 0.49 -29.80 -16.92
N HIS A 301 -0.77 -30.05 -16.55
CA HIS A 301 -1.34 -31.28 -15.97
C HIS A 301 -0.82 -31.74 -14.59
N LYS A 302 -1.51 -31.33 -13.51
CA LYS A 302 -2.20 -32.23 -12.55
C LYS A 302 -2.97 -31.44 -11.47
N VAL A 303 -4.20 -31.89 -11.26
CA VAL A 303 -5.29 -31.43 -10.38
C VAL A 303 -4.86 -31.05 -8.95
N ALA A 304 -5.29 -29.87 -8.44
CA ALA A 304 -5.94 -29.70 -7.13
C ALA A 304 -6.37 -28.24 -6.81
N HIS A 305 -7.70 -28.09 -6.62
CA HIS A 305 -8.57 -27.05 -6.08
C HIS A 305 -8.02 -26.00 -5.06
N SER A 306 -8.41 -24.71 -5.21
CA SER A 306 -8.67 -23.77 -4.09
C SER A 306 -9.42 -22.50 -4.56
N SER A 307 -10.05 -21.73 -3.67
CA SER A 307 -11.50 -21.74 -3.42
C SER A 307 -12.04 -20.30 -3.41
N ILE A 308 -13.25 -20.08 -3.92
CA ILE A 308 -14.04 -18.85 -3.72
C ILE A 308 -14.19 -18.65 -2.21
N LYS A 309 -13.86 -17.46 -1.68
CA LYS A 309 -14.04 -17.14 -0.26
C LYS A 309 -15.39 -16.46 -0.06
N GLN A 310 -16.37 -17.20 0.46
CA GLN A 310 -17.58 -16.61 1.04
C GLN A 310 -17.22 -15.89 2.34
N SER A 311 -17.57 -14.61 2.45
CA SER A 311 -17.44 -13.88 3.71
C SER A 311 -18.52 -14.32 4.69
N SER A 312 -18.11 -14.81 5.86
CA SER A 312 -18.96 -14.99 7.02
C SER A 312 -19.51 -13.65 7.50
N GLU A 313 -20.79 -13.63 7.89
CA GLU A 313 -21.56 -12.48 8.44
C GLU A 313 -22.38 -11.64 7.45
N ALA A 314 -23.33 -12.30 6.79
CA ALA A 314 -24.74 -11.90 6.79
C ALA A 314 -25.57 -13.04 6.17
N ILE A 315 -26.55 -13.58 6.90
CA ILE A 315 -27.55 -14.48 6.30
C ILE A 315 -28.46 -13.59 5.44
N ILE A 316 -28.09 -13.41 4.17
CA ILE A 316 -28.90 -12.71 3.17
C ILE A 316 -29.63 -13.78 2.38
N THR A 317 -30.95 -13.84 2.53
CA THR A 317 -31.85 -14.82 1.90
C THR A 317 -32.25 -14.42 0.46
N GLY A 318 -31.50 -13.52 -0.18
CA GLY A 318 -31.82 -12.97 -1.50
C GLY A 318 -31.16 -13.72 -2.66
N ASN A 319 -31.88 -13.90 -3.77
CA ASN A 319 -31.37 -14.43 -5.05
C ASN A 319 -30.47 -13.42 -5.82
N SER A 320 -30.01 -12.34 -5.19
CA SER A 320 -29.19 -11.31 -5.84
C SER A 320 -27.73 -11.46 -5.44
N ARG A 321 -26.84 -11.48 -6.44
CA ARG A 321 -25.41 -11.68 -6.24
C ARG A 321 -24.59 -10.67 -7.04
N VAL A 322 -23.53 -10.19 -6.41
CA VAL A 322 -22.52 -9.33 -7.01
C VAL A 322 -21.17 -10.02 -6.89
N LEU A 323 -20.49 -10.21 -8.01
CA LEU A 323 -19.09 -10.58 -8.01
C LEU A 323 -18.23 -9.32 -8.22
N TRP A 324 -17.46 -8.97 -7.20
CA TRP A 324 -16.60 -7.80 -7.21
C TRP A 324 -15.16 -8.20 -7.51
N ILE A 325 -14.70 -7.84 -8.71
CA ILE A 325 -13.33 -8.02 -9.19
C ILE A 325 -12.41 -6.97 -8.56
N ASP A 326 -12.07 -7.18 -7.30
CA ASP A 326 -11.10 -6.38 -6.57
C ASP A 326 -10.51 -7.15 -5.39
N ARG A 327 -9.44 -6.61 -4.79
CA ARG A 327 -8.92 -7.10 -3.51
C ARG A 327 -9.88 -6.78 -2.39
N GLU A 328 -9.98 -7.70 -1.44
CA GLU A 328 -10.66 -7.44 -0.18
C GLU A 328 -9.87 -6.37 0.59
N SER A 329 -10.53 -5.27 0.96
CA SER A 329 -9.94 -4.16 1.70
C SER A 329 -10.96 -3.60 2.68
N GLU A 330 -10.53 -2.90 3.72
CA GLU A 330 -11.47 -2.33 4.72
C GLU A 330 -12.46 -1.35 4.07
N GLU A 331 -12.01 -0.53 3.12
CA GLU A 331 -12.87 0.38 2.35
C GLU A 331 -13.89 -0.39 1.51
N ASN A 332 -13.45 -1.41 0.77
CA ASN A 332 -14.34 -2.26 -0.02
C ASN A 332 -15.30 -3.05 0.86
N ASN A 333 -14.88 -3.50 2.04
CA ASN A 333 -15.71 -4.21 3.01
C ASN A 333 -16.76 -3.30 3.63
N ARG A 334 -16.45 -2.02 3.91
CA ARG A 334 -17.43 -1.03 4.33
C ARG A 334 -18.47 -0.76 3.24
N LEU A 335 -18.06 -0.65 1.98
CA LEU A 335 -18.98 -0.44 0.87
C LEU A 335 -19.81 -1.69 0.56
N MET A 336 -19.19 -2.87 0.63
CA MET A 336 -19.84 -4.17 0.54
C MET A 336 -20.93 -4.30 1.59
N LYS A 337 -20.66 -4.02 2.87
CA LYS A 337 -21.68 -4.07 3.93
C LYS A 337 -22.89 -3.18 3.60
N LYS A 338 -22.65 -1.99 3.04
CA LYS A 338 -23.74 -1.10 2.60
C LYS A 338 -24.51 -1.68 1.40
N ILE A 339 -23.83 -2.22 0.39
CA ILE A 339 -24.47 -2.90 -0.75
C ILE A 339 -25.32 -4.07 -0.26
N SER A 340 -24.77 -4.89 0.63
CA SER A 340 -25.43 -6.06 1.20
C SER A 340 -26.71 -5.70 1.93
N ILE A 341 -26.70 -4.61 2.72
CA ILE A 341 -27.87 -4.13 3.46
C ILE A 341 -28.87 -3.41 2.55
N GLU A 342 -28.41 -2.43 1.77
CA GLU A 342 -29.28 -1.54 1.00
C GLU A 342 -29.85 -2.20 -0.26
N ALA A 343 -29.11 -3.14 -0.85
CA ALA A 343 -29.53 -3.86 -2.06
C ALA A 343 -29.97 -5.31 -1.80
N CYS A 344 -29.94 -5.79 -0.55
CA CYS A 344 -30.23 -7.18 -0.18
C CYS A 344 -29.51 -8.18 -1.11
N THR A 345 -28.20 -7.99 -1.26
CA THR A 345 -27.38 -8.65 -2.29
C THR A 345 -26.14 -9.27 -1.66
N ALA A 346 -25.89 -10.54 -1.95
CA ALA A 346 -24.62 -11.15 -1.55
C ALA A 346 -23.49 -10.60 -2.43
N VAL A 347 -22.38 -10.21 -1.82
CA VAL A 347 -21.21 -9.68 -2.52
C VAL A 347 -20.03 -10.60 -2.26
N GLU A 348 -19.41 -11.10 -3.33
CA GLU A 348 -18.24 -11.96 -3.27
C GLU A 348 -17.07 -11.28 -3.96
N PHE A 349 -15.86 -11.35 -3.39
CA PHE A 349 -14.67 -10.77 -3.99
C PHE A 349 -13.93 -11.81 -4.84
N CYS A 350 -13.43 -11.38 -6.01
CA CYS A 350 -12.45 -12.13 -6.78
C CYS A 350 -11.26 -11.24 -7.15
N GLU A 351 -10.06 -11.64 -6.72
CA GLU A 351 -8.90 -10.76 -6.86
C GLU A 351 -8.26 -10.78 -8.26
N ARG A 352 -8.65 -11.73 -9.13
CA ARG A 352 -8.04 -11.96 -10.45
C ARG A 352 -9.09 -12.29 -11.49
N PHE A 353 -8.79 -11.99 -12.74
CA PHE A 353 -9.63 -12.35 -13.88
C PHE A 353 -9.82 -13.87 -14.05
N SER A 354 -8.77 -14.66 -13.79
CA SER A 354 -8.86 -16.12 -13.78
C SER A 354 -9.89 -16.65 -12.76
N SER A 355 -10.04 -15.96 -11.63
CA SER A 355 -11.03 -16.32 -10.60
C SER A 355 -12.45 -16.00 -11.04
N LEU A 356 -12.65 -14.95 -11.85
CA LEU A 356 -13.94 -14.68 -12.51
C LEU A 356 -14.28 -15.81 -13.48
N GLU A 357 -13.34 -16.23 -14.33
CA GLU A 357 -13.61 -17.32 -15.30
C GLU A 357 -13.97 -18.63 -14.59
N GLN A 358 -13.24 -19.00 -13.54
CA GLN A 358 -13.56 -20.16 -12.72
C GLN A 358 -14.92 -20.04 -12.02
N TYR A 359 -15.26 -18.86 -11.51
CA TYR A 359 -16.56 -18.60 -10.89
C TYR A 359 -17.69 -18.82 -11.90
N LEU A 360 -17.56 -18.24 -13.10
CA LEU A 360 -18.55 -18.38 -14.16
C LEU A 360 -18.67 -19.83 -14.65
N GLN A 361 -17.57 -20.60 -14.70
CA GLN A 361 -17.64 -22.03 -15.00
C GLN A 361 -18.47 -22.80 -13.96
N GLN A 362 -18.30 -22.48 -12.69
CA GLN A 362 -18.99 -23.16 -11.58
C GLN A 362 -20.45 -22.71 -11.40
N HIS A 363 -20.76 -21.45 -11.73
CA HIS A 363 -22.04 -20.80 -11.45
C HIS A 363 -22.73 -20.29 -12.72
N SER A 364 -22.38 -20.80 -13.91
CA SER A 364 -22.93 -20.36 -15.20
C SER A 364 -24.45 -20.40 -15.27
N GLN A 365 -25.07 -21.43 -14.69
CA GLN A 365 -26.53 -21.57 -14.61
C GLN A 365 -27.17 -20.50 -13.72
N GLU A 366 -26.52 -20.14 -12.60
CA GLU A 366 -27.00 -19.07 -11.72
C GLU A 366 -26.83 -17.69 -12.38
N ALA A 367 -25.70 -17.48 -13.07
CA ALA A 367 -25.42 -16.24 -13.79
C ALA A 367 -26.31 -16.04 -15.03
N SER A 368 -26.76 -17.13 -15.66
CA SER A 368 -27.68 -17.12 -16.81
C SER A 368 -29.15 -17.06 -16.40
N SER A 369 -29.46 -17.30 -15.12
CA SER A 369 -30.84 -17.39 -14.66
C SER A 369 -31.50 -16.01 -14.61
N SER A 370 -32.66 -15.87 -15.26
CA SER A 370 -33.50 -14.68 -15.15
C SER A 370 -34.12 -14.47 -13.76
N SER A 371 -34.08 -15.48 -12.89
CA SER A 371 -34.60 -15.42 -11.51
C SER A 371 -33.56 -14.97 -10.49
N SER A 372 -32.29 -14.82 -10.90
CA SER A 372 -31.16 -14.40 -10.08
C SER A 372 -30.62 -13.07 -10.61
N ALA A 373 -30.46 -12.08 -9.74
CA ALA A 373 -29.88 -10.81 -10.14
C ALA A 373 -28.35 -10.89 -10.01
N PHE A 374 -27.69 -11.44 -11.05
CA PHE A 374 -26.23 -11.54 -11.10
C PHE A 374 -25.61 -10.28 -11.72
N GLN A 375 -24.60 -9.71 -11.07
CA GLN A 375 -23.94 -8.48 -11.51
C GLN A 375 -22.43 -8.53 -11.22
N ILE A 376 -21.65 -7.74 -11.97
CA ILE A 376 -20.20 -7.66 -11.78
C ILE A 376 -19.77 -6.22 -11.46
N ILE A 377 -18.89 -6.07 -10.48
CA ILE A 377 -18.19 -4.81 -10.18
C ILE A 377 -16.71 -4.95 -10.52
N CYS A 378 -16.13 -3.96 -11.20
CA CYS A 378 -14.69 -3.91 -11.52
C CYS A 378 -14.08 -2.60 -11.00
N ARG A 379 -12.83 -2.59 -10.52
CA ARG A 379 -12.17 -1.40 -9.92
C ARG A 379 -11.67 -0.34 -10.94
N GLY A 380 -11.91 -0.53 -12.22
CA GLY A 380 -11.32 0.30 -13.29
C GLY A 380 -9.97 -0.23 -13.78
N TYR A 381 -9.35 0.51 -14.70
CA TYR A 381 -8.10 0.09 -15.33
C TYR A 381 -6.89 0.64 -14.57
N TYR A 382 -5.95 -0.26 -14.26
CA TYR A 382 -4.60 0.07 -13.85
C TYR A 382 -3.63 -0.66 -14.79
N LYS A 383 -2.68 0.09 -15.35
CA LYS A 383 -1.64 -0.47 -16.22
C LYS A 383 -0.91 -1.57 -15.45
N ASN A 384 -0.88 -2.78 -16.01
CA ASN A 384 -0.30 -4.01 -15.42
C ASN A 384 -1.17 -4.77 -14.40
N GLU A 385 -2.47 -4.48 -14.29
CA GLU A 385 -3.42 -5.36 -13.59
C GLU A 385 -4.25 -6.20 -14.57
N ASP A 386 -4.36 -7.51 -14.31
CA ASP A 386 -5.21 -8.45 -15.03
C ASP A 386 -6.69 -8.29 -14.60
N LYS A 387 -7.25 -7.10 -14.84
CA LYS A 387 -8.60 -6.69 -14.41
C LYS A 387 -9.26 -5.69 -15.36
N ASN A 388 -8.84 -5.68 -16.63
CA ASN A 388 -9.33 -4.74 -17.60
C ASN A 388 -10.85 -4.95 -17.83
N PRO A 389 -11.69 -3.90 -17.71
CA PRO A 389 -13.13 -4.04 -17.93
C PRO A 389 -13.49 -4.57 -19.33
N LEU A 390 -12.67 -4.34 -20.35
CA LEU A 390 -12.90 -4.88 -21.70
C LEU A 390 -12.73 -6.40 -21.75
N ASP A 391 -11.76 -6.94 -21.00
CA ASP A 391 -11.54 -8.38 -20.93
C ASP A 391 -12.73 -9.06 -20.24
N VAL A 392 -13.34 -8.41 -19.23
CA VAL A 392 -14.57 -8.90 -18.59
C VAL A 392 -15.71 -9.03 -19.59
N LEU A 393 -15.88 -8.06 -20.49
CA LEU A 393 -16.91 -8.15 -21.54
C LEU A 393 -16.65 -9.32 -22.50
N LEU A 394 -15.40 -9.51 -22.94
CA LEU A 394 -15.03 -10.62 -23.83
C LEU A 394 -15.29 -11.98 -23.18
N LEU A 395 -15.02 -12.09 -21.87
CA LEU A 395 -15.29 -13.31 -21.13
C LEU A 395 -16.79 -13.56 -21.01
N LEU A 396 -17.57 -12.53 -20.66
CA LEU A 396 -19.02 -12.67 -20.61
C LEU A 396 -19.60 -13.10 -21.97
N ASP A 397 -19.08 -12.58 -23.08
CA ASP A 397 -19.52 -13.00 -24.41
C ASP A 397 -19.20 -14.47 -24.69
N ARG A 398 -18.03 -14.95 -24.25
CA ARG A 398 -17.63 -16.36 -24.38
C ARG A 398 -18.59 -17.32 -23.66
N TYR A 399 -19.17 -16.89 -22.54
CA TYR A 399 -20.12 -17.68 -21.76
C TYR A 399 -21.59 -17.33 -22.07
N GLU A 400 -21.87 -16.57 -23.13
CA GLU A 400 -23.23 -16.11 -23.51
C GLU A 400 -23.93 -15.24 -22.42
N LEU A 401 -23.13 -14.66 -21.53
CA LEU A 401 -23.55 -13.81 -20.41
C LEU A 401 -23.47 -12.31 -20.73
N GLY A 402 -23.54 -11.94 -22.01
CA GLY A 402 -23.41 -10.55 -22.45
C GLY A 402 -24.45 -9.58 -21.87
N HIS A 403 -25.55 -10.11 -21.32
CA HIS A 403 -26.62 -9.39 -20.65
C HIS A 403 -26.30 -9.04 -19.18
N VAL A 404 -25.29 -9.66 -18.57
CA VAL A 404 -24.90 -9.41 -17.17
C VAL A 404 -24.39 -7.98 -17.01
N PRO A 405 -24.97 -7.16 -16.11
CA PRO A 405 -24.52 -5.80 -15.90
C PRO A 405 -23.11 -5.73 -15.33
N VAL A 406 -22.26 -4.91 -15.93
CA VAL A 406 -20.90 -4.64 -15.44
C VAL A 406 -20.78 -3.17 -15.03
N THR A 407 -20.47 -2.93 -13.76
CA THR A 407 -20.21 -1.59 -13.22
C THR A 407 -18.73 -1.42 -12.87
N VAL A 408 -18.10 -0.42 -13.48
CA VAL A 408 -16.74 -0.02 -13.20
C VAL A 408 -16.75 1.05 -12.10
N PHE A 409 -16.27 0.71 -10.92
CA PHE A 409 -16.15 1.60 -9.78
C PHE A 409 -14.78 2.27 -9.77
N THR A 410 -14.71 3.54 -10.22
CA THR A 410 -13.46 4.32 -10.27
C THR A 410 -13.71 5.81 -10.06
N GLN A 411 -12.79 6.48 -9.37
CA GLN A 411 -12.79 7.94 -9.24
C GLN A 411 -12.20 8.62 -10.48
N ASP A 412 -11.34 7.93 -11.24
CA ASP A 412 -10.75 8.43 -12.48
C ASP A 412 -11.57 8.00 -13.71
N LYS A 413 -12.72 8.65 -13.89
CA LYS A 413 -13.60 8.40 -15.04
C LYS A 413 -12.94 8.78 -16.36
N GLU A 414 -12.17 9.87 -16.39
CA GLU A 414 -11.61 10.38 -17.64
C GLU A 414 -10.46 9.51 -18.15
N GLY A 415 -9.53 9.13 -17.27
CA GLY A 415 -8.46 8.19 -17.59
C GLY A 415 -8.99 6.82 -18.01
N LEU A 416 -10.01 6.31 -17.32
CA LEU A 416 -10.70 5.08 -17.73
C LEU A 416 -11.29 5.21 -19.14
N MET A 417 -12.04 6.29 -19.43
CA MET A 417 -12.68 6.45 -20.74
C MET A 417 -11.67 6.59 -21.88
N ASN A 418 -10.53 7.24 -21.64
CA ASN A 418 -9.45 7.32 -22.62
C ASN A 418 -8.79 5.96 -22.84
N HIS A 419 -8.52 5.19 -21.79
CA HIS A 419 -8.03 3.82 -21.89
C HIS A 419 -8.96 2.93 -22.71
N LEU A 420 -10.24 2.89 -22.33
CA LEU A 420 -11.25 2.05 -22.99
C LEU A 420 -11.43 2.43 -24.48
N ARG A 421 -11.40 3.72 -24.83
CA ARG A 421 -11.45 4.15 -26.24
C ARG A 421 -10.28 3.63 -27.06
N ASN A 422 -9.08 3.65 -26.51
CA ASN A 422 -7.87 3.26 -27.23
C ASN A 422 -7.80 1.73 -27.45
N GLU A 423 -8.18 0.93 -26.46
CA GLU A 423 -8.08 -0.53 -26.56
C GLU A 423 -9.30 -1.21 -27.17
N ALA A 424 -10.50 -0.65 -27.01
CA ALA A 424 -11.73 -1.30 -27.47
C ALA A 424 -11.70 -1.58 -28.98
N PHE A 425 -11.06 -0.70 -29.76
CA PHE A 425 -10.85 -0.91 -31.19
C PHE A 425 -9.95 -2.13 -31.45
N SER A 426 -8.80 -2.22 -30.78
CA SER A 426 -7.88 -3.37 -30.93
C SER A 426 -8.48 -4.70 -30.46
N LYS A 427 -9.41 -4.66 -29.50
CA LYS A 427 -10.10 -5.85 -28.98
C LYS A 427 -11.41 -6.17 -29.73
N GLY A 428 -11.79 -5.39 -30.73
CA GLY A 428 -12.99 -5.62 -31.54
C GLY A 428 -14.32 -5.39 -30.81
N ILE A 429 -14.33 -4.68 -29.68
CA ILE A 429 -15.54 -4.45 -28.87
C ILE A 429 -16.08 -3.07 -29.23
N SER A 430 -17.05 -2.96 -30.12
CA SER A 430 -17.61 -1.65 -30.53
C SER A 430 -18.66 -1.10 -29.56
N ALA A 431 -19.41 -1.99 -28.89
CA ALA A 431 -20.55 -1.65 -28.03
C ALA A 431 -20.20 -1.53 -26.52
N TRP A 432 -18.92 -1.40 -26.16
CA TRP A 432 -18.49 -1.38 -24.75
C TRP A 432 -19.13 -0.25 -23.93
N LYS A 433 -19.44 0.89 -24.55
CA LYS A 433 -20.06 2.05 -23.88
C LYS A 433 -21.47 1.75 -23.38
N ASP A 434 -22.18 0.87 -24.06
CA ASP A 434 -23.54 0.49 -23.69
C ASP A 434 -23.55 -0.63 -22.64
N ARG A 435 -22.43 -1.37 -22.55
CA ARG A 435 -22.26 -2.54 -21.68
C ARG A 435 -21.58 -2.24 -20.35
N LEU A 436 -20.79 -1.16 -20.27
CA LEU A 436 -20.12 -0.73 -19.04
C LEU A 436 -20.80 0.49 -18.43
N HIS A 437 -21.16 0.39 -17.16
CA HIS A 437 -21.51 1.57 -16.37
C HIS A 437 -20.31 2.06 -15.57
N VAL A 438 -20.12 3.37 -15.42
CA VAL A 438 -19.04 3.91 -14.58
C VAL A 438 -19.64 4.59 -13.36
N ALA A 439 -19.36 4.06 -12.17
CA ALA A 439 -19.74 4.65 -10.89
C ALA A 439 -18.54 5.34 -10.24
N ARG A 440 -18.71 6.62 -9.87
CA ARG A 440 -17.61 7.43 -9.27
C ARG A 440 -17.60 7.46 -7.75
N TYR A 441 -18.77 7.25 -7.15
CA TYR A 441 -18.98 7.36 -5.71
C TYR A 441 -19.75 6.15 -5.21
N GLY A 442 -19.57 5.78 -3.94
CA GLY A 442 -20.22 4.60 -3.38
C GLY A 442 -21.75 4.68 -3.44
N THR A 443 -22.32 5.87 -3.30
CA THR A 443 -23.77 6.11 -3.44
C THR A 443 -24.28 5.81 -4.85
N ASP A 444 -23.53 6.22 -5.88
CA ASP A 444 -23.84 5.94 -7.29
C ASP A 444 -23.76 4.43 -7.59
N LEU A 445 -22.74 3.76 -7.06
CA LEU A 445 -22.58 2.31 -7.16
C LEU A 445 -23.77 1.56 -6.52
N ILE A 446 -24.13 1.90 -5.29
CA ILE A 446 -25.24 1.26 -4.57
C ILE A 446 -26.57 1.49 -5.31
N ASN A 447 -26.86 2.75 -5.68
CA ASN A 447 -28.08 3.09 -6.43
C ASN A 447 -28.19 2.29 -7.73
N ARG A 448 -27.07 2.05 -8.41
CA ARG A 448 -27.04 1.26 -9.64
C ARG A 448 -27.37 -0.20 -9.39
N ILE A 449 -26.78 -0.82 -8.38
CA ILE A 449 -27.03 -2.23 -8.02
C ILE A 449 -28.50 -2.42 -7.65
N VAL A 450 -29.05 -1.52 -6.82
CA VAL A 450 -30.47 -1.51 -6.45
C VAL A 450 -31.37 -1.37 -7.68
N SER A 451 -31.04 -0.47 -8.61
CA SER A 451 -31.80 -0.26 -9.84
C SER A 451 -31.81 -1.51 -10.72
N ASN A 452 -30.66 -2.18 -10.86
CA ASN A 452 -30.54 -3.41 -11.63
C ASN A 452 -31.36 -4.55 -11.00
N ASN A 453 -31.31 -4.72 -9.68
CA ASN A 453 -32.11 -5.73 -8.96
C ASN A 453 -33.62 -5.52 -9.15
N LYS A 454 -34.08 -4.26 -9.16
CA LYS A 454 -35.50 -3.95 -9.41
C LYS A 454 -35.94 -4.32 -10.82
N LYS A 455 -35.08 -4.14 -11.84
CA LYS A 455 -35.38 -4.51 -13.23
C LYS A 455 -35.56 -6.02 -13.39
N THR A 456 -34.70 -6.82 -12.74
CA THR A 456 -34.80 -8.28 -12.75
C THR A 456 -36.07 -8.76 -12.04
N SER A 457 -36.44 -8.17 -10.89
CA SER A 457 -37.69 -8.51 -10.19
C SER A 457 -38.96 -8.13 -10.97
N SER A 458 -38.94 -6.99 -11.70
CA SER A 458 -40.09 -6.57 -12.51
C SER A 458 -40.33 -7.44 -13.75
N ASN A 459 -39.27 -8.05 -14.30
CA ASN A 459 -39.40 -9.00 -15.41
C ASN A 459 -39.88 -10.38 -14.94
N HIS A 460 -39.58 -10.76 -13.70
CA HIS A 460 -40.07 -12.01 -13.10
C HIS A 460 -41.58 -11.98 -12.84
N ASN A 461 -42.15 -10.83 -12.48
CA ASN A 461 -43.61 -10.67 -12.27
C ASN A 461 -44.43 -10.51 -13.57
N ARG A 462 -43.79 -10.57 -14.75
CA ARG A 462 -44.44 -10.41 -16.07
C ARG A 462 -44.42 -11.68 -16.94
N ASN A 463 -43.69 -12.72 -16.52
CA ASN A 463 -43.72 -14.07 -17.07
C ASN A 463 -44.49 -14.99 -16.12
#